data_AF-A0A966V3I0-F1
#
_entry.id   AF-A0A966V3I0-F1
#
_cell.length_a   1.000
_cell.length_b   1.000
_cell.length_c   1.000
_cell.angle_alpha   90.00
_cell.angle_beta   90.00
_cell.angle_gamma   90.00
#
_symmetry.space_group_name_H-M   'P 1'
#
loop_
_entity.id
_entity.type
_entity.pdbx_description
1 polymer ?
#
loop_
_entity_poly.entity_id
_entity_poly.type
_entity_poly.pdbx_seq_one_letter_code
_entity_poly.pdbx_strand_id
1 'polypeptide(L)' 'MEDDYFASLSVGSVRSLAVQGGRMSPDEVERFRRHPAAERAVALRRWDERGKSLAPSGLTFDDFSSELLAVRADVT' A
#
# COMPACT_ATOMS: atom_id res chain seq x y z
N MET A 1 5.83 -2.30 16.49
CA MET A 1 4.65 -2.77 15.75
C MET A 1 3.63 -1.65 15.85
N GLU A 2 2.87 -1.38 14.79
CA GLU A 2 1.66 -0.56 14.94
C GLU A 2 0.58 -1.53 15.39
N ASP A 3 0.46 -1.72 16.71
CA ASP A 3 -0.44 -2.72 17.30
C ASP A 3 -1.90 -2.50 16.87
N ASP A 4 -2.25 -1.25 16.54
CA ASP A 4 -3.56 -0.84 16.06
C ASP A 4 -3.75 -0.98 14.54
N TYR A 5 -2.71 -1.33 13.77
CA TYR A 5 -2.81 -1.37 12.30
C TYR A 5 -3.84 -2.39 11.83
N PHE A 6 -3.89 -3.56 12.47
CA PHE A 6 -4.88 -4.58 12.11
C PHE A 6 -6.32 -4.09 12.36
N ALA A 7 -6.54 -3.34 13.43
CA ALA A 7 -7.86 -2.76 13.74
C ALA A 7 -8.26 -1.65 12.76
N SER A 8 -7.29 -1.02 12.09
CA SER A 8 -7.52 -0.01 11.05
C SER A 8 -7.94 -0.59 9.69
N LEU A 9 -7.82 -1.91 9.50
CA LEU A 9 -8.13 -2.54 8.22
C LEU A 9 -9.64 -2.56 7.94
N SER A 10 -10.00 -2.18 6.72
CA SER A 10 -11.33 -2.41 6.17
C SER A 10 -11.70 -3.90 6.18
N VAL A 11 -13.00 -4.20 6.18
CA VAL A 11 -13.53 -5.57 6.08
C VAL A 11 -12.97 -6.31 4.85
N GLY A 12 -12.83 -5.64 3.72
CA GLY A 12 -12.27 -6.23 2.50
C GLY A 12 -10.81 -6.67 2.69
N SER A 13 -10.00 -5.83 3.34
CA SER A 13 -8.60 -6.14 3.61
C SER A 13 -8.40 -7.24 4.64
N VAL A 14 -9.28 -7.35 5.66
CA VAL A 14 -9.25 -8.48 6.60
C VAL A 14 -9.55 -9.79 5.88
N ARG A 15 -10.53 -9.81 4.97
CA ARG A 15 -10.87 -10.99 4.16
C ARG A 15 -9.74 -11.40 3.22
N SER A 16 -9.13 -10.43 2.52
CA SER A 16 -8.03 -10.73 1.60
C SER A 16 -6.80 -11.23 2.36
N LEU A 17 -6.51 -10.68 3.54
CA LEU A 17 -5.37 -11.11 4.36
C LEU A 17 -5.43 -12.61 4.68
N ALA A 18 -6.62 -13.14 4.97
CA ALA A 18 -6.82 -14.56 5.27
C ALA A 18 -6.40 -15.47 4.11
N VAL A 19 -6.70 -15.10 2.87
CA VAL A 19 -6.33 -15.87 1.67
C VAL A 19 -4.92 -15.57 1.17
N GLN A 20 -4.31 -14.49 1.64
CA GLN A 20 -2.93 -14.09 1.33
C GLN A 20 -1.88 -14.77 2.22
N GLY A 21 -2.28 -15.62 3.16
CA GLY A 21 -1.38 -16.32 4.08
C GLY A 21 -1.29 -15.72 5.49
N GLY A 22 -2.09 -14.68 5.79
CA GLY A 22 -2.14 -14.09 7.12
C GLY A 22 -1.00 -13.11 7.42
N ARG A 23 -0.75 -12.88 8.72
CA ARG A 23 0.36 -12.01 9.15
C ARG A 23 1.69 -12.68 8.82
N MET A 24 2.63 -11.90 8.30
CA MET A 24 4.00 -12.34 8.09
C MET A 24 4.60 -12.88 9.39
N SER A 25 5.31 -14.01 9.28
CA SER A 25 6.17 -14.53 10.33
C SER A 25 7.38 -13.60 10.57
N PRO A 26 8.10 -13.74 11.70
CA PRO A 26 9.29 -12.94 11.98
C PRO A 26 10.35 -12.97 10.86
N ASP A 27 10.58 -14.15 10.27
CA ASP A 27 11.55 -14.31 9.17
C ASP A 27 11.10 -13.60 7.89
N GLU A 28 9.80 -13.61 7.61
CA GLU A 28 9.23 -12.90 6.46
C GLU A 28 9.27 -11.40 6.64
N VAL A 29 9.05 -10.91 7.87
CA VAL A 29 9.21 -9.49 8.22
C VAL A 29 10.66 -9.06 7.99
N GLU A 30 11.62 -9.85 8.44
CA GLU A 30 13.04 -9.55 8.25
C GLU A 30 13.42 -9.55 6.75
N ARG A 31 12.95 -10.55 6.00
CA ARG A 31 13.13 -10.60 4.55
C ARG A 31 12.53 -9.38 3.85
N PHE A 32 11.32 -8.97 4.25
CA PHE A 32 10.64 -7.79 3.69
C PHE A 32 11.41 -6.50 3.98
N ARG A 33 11.90 -6.32 5.22
CA ARG A 33 12.67 -5.13 5.63
C ARG A 33 13.97 -4.95 4.85
N ARG A 34 14.59 -6.04 4.37
CA ARG A 34 15.80 -5.99 3.55
C ARG A 34 15.56 -5.51 2.12
N HIS A 35 14.30 -5.45 1.67
CA HIS A 35 14.01 -4.97 0.32
C HIS A 35 14.31 -3.46 0.23
N PRO A 36 15.08 -2.97 -0.76
CA PRO A 36 15.43 -1.55 -0.87
C PRO A 36 14.24 -0.58 -0.94
N ALA A 37 13.07 -1.09 -1.36
CA ALA A 37 11.83 -0.32 -1.43
C ALA A 37 10.86 -0.59 -0.24
N ALA A 38 11.29 -1.25 0.84
CA ALA A 38 10.41 -1.63 1.94
C ALA A 38 9.63 -0.45 2.53
N GLU A 39 10.32 0.67 2.78
CA GLU A 39 9.68 1.88 3.32
C GLU A 39 8.64 2.46 2.36
N ARG A 40 8.95 2.50 1.05
CA ARG A 40 8.02 2.96 0.01
C ARG A 40 6.81 2.03 -0.11
N ALA A 41 7.01 0.72 0.00
CA ALA A 41 5.92 -0.26 -0.02
C ALA A 41 4.98 -0.08 1.18
N VAL A 42 5.52 0.18 2.39
CA VAL A 42 4.71 0.49 3.58
C VAL A 42 3.95 1.81 3.38
N ALA A 43 4.59 2.85 2.83
CA ALA A 43 3.91 4.11 2.53
C ALA A 43 2.75 3.93 1.55
N LEU A 44 2.97 3.21 0.45
CA LEU A 44 1.95 2.88 -0.54
C LEU A 44 0.78 2.12 0.10
N ARG A 45 1.07 1.12 0.94
CA ARG A 45 0.03 0.34 1.63
C ARG A 45 -0.80 1.20 2.60
N ARG A 46 -0.20 2.21 3.24
CA ARG A 46 -0.94 3.17 4.07
C ARG A 46 -1.86 4.06 3.23
N TRP A 47 -1.46 4.45 2.02
CA TRP A 47 -2.35 5.18 1.10
C TRP A 47 -3.51 4.31 0.62
N ASP A 48 -3.23 3.05 0.26
CA ASP A 48 -4.24 2.08 -0.15
C ASP A 48 -5.29 1.84 0.95
N GLU A 49 -4.88 1.72 2.22
CA GLU A 49 -5.84 1.58 3.31
C GLU A 49 -6.70 2.84 3.52
N ARG A 50 -6.15 4.04 3.30
CA ARG A 50 -6.86 5.32 3.43
C ARG A 50 -7.74 5.66 2.24
N GLY A 51 -7.43 5.14 1.05
CA GLY A 51 -8.10 5.45 -0.23
C GLY A 51 -9.49 4.84 -0.41
N LYS A 52 -10.23 4.58 0.69
CA LYS A 52 -11.52 3.88 0.69
C LYS A 52 -12.73 4.79 0.93
N SER A 53 -12.49 6.10 0.94
CA SER A 53 -13.56 7.09 0.98
C SER A 53 -14.41 6.99 -0.28
N LEU A 54 -15.74 6.98 -0.10
CA LEU A 54 -16.68 7.07 -1.22
C LEU A 54 -16.88 8.53 -1.69
N ALA A 55 -16.39 9.50 -0.93
CA ALA A 55 -16.42 10.89 -1.35
C ALA A 55 -15.43 11.10 -2.50
N PRO A 56 -15.82 11.81 -3.57
CA PRO A 56 -14.91 12.10 -4.68
C PRO A 56 -13.74 12.94 -4.17
N SER A 57 -12.53 12.59 -4.59
CA SER A 57 -11.32 13.38 -4.31
C SER A 57 -11.35 14.75 -4.98
N GLY A 58 -12.18 14.92 -6.01
CA GLY A 58 -12.17 16.08 -6.91
C GLY A 58 -11.06 16.03 -7.95
N LEU A 59 -10.20 15.00 -7.92
CA LEU A 59 -9.13 14.77 -8.88
C LEU A 59 -9.56 13.73 -9.92
N THR A 60 -9.09 13.93 -11.14
CA THR A 60 -9.20 13.01 -12.27
C THR A 60 -7.87 12.30 -12.50
N PHE A 61 -7.85 11.33 -13.42
CA PHE A 61 -6.60 10.69 -13.83
C PHE A 61 -5.65 11.67 -14.54
N ASP A 62 -6.21 12.59 -15.34
CA ASP A 62 -5.43 13.54 -16.15
C ASP A 62 -4.63 14.51 -15.28
N ASP A 63 -5.11 14.81 -14.06
CA ASP A 63 -4.41 15.65 -13.08
C ASP A 63 -3.04 15.08 -12.64
N PHE A 64 -2.77 13.79 -12.90
CA PHE A 64 -1.50 13.13 -12.58
C PHE A 64 -0.62 12.83 -13.81
N SER A 65 -0.97 13.39 -14.99
CA SER A 65 -0.30 13.04 -16.25
C SER A 65 1.20 13.34 -16.24
N SER A 66 1.63 14.46 -15.66
CA SER A 66 3.04 14.83 -15.57
C SER A 66 3.86 13.82 -14.77
N GLU A 67 3.34 13.40 -13.63
CA GLU A 67 3.96 12.46 -12.71
C GLU A 67 4.04 11.07 -13.36
N LEU A 68 2.98 10.63 -14.03
CA LEU A 68 2.95 9.34 -14.73
C LEU A 68 3.96 9.30 -15.89
N LEU A 69 4.10 10.39 -16.64
CA LEU A 69 5.08 10.50 -17.72
C LEU A 69 6.52 10.51 -17.20
N ALA A 70 6.76 11.16 -16.06
CA ALA A 70 8.07 11.16 -15.40
C ALA A 70 8.48 9.76 -14.94
N VAL A 71 7.57 9.00 -14.32
CA VAL A 71 7.84 7.61 -13.89
C VAL A 71 8.16 6.70 -15.08
N ARG A 72 7.48 6.87 -16.22
CA ARG A 72 7.76 6.06 -17.43
C ARG A 72 9.17 6.29 -17.98
N ALA A 73 9.71 7.49 -17.84
CA ALA A 73 11.05 7.82 -18.33
C ALA A 73 12.17 7.13 -17.51
N ASP A 74 11.91 6.84 -16.22
CA ASP A 74 12.88 6.18 -15.32
C ASP A 74 12.91 4.64 -15.45
N VAL A 75 11.99 4.05 -16.21
CA VAL A 75 11.86 2.59 -16.40
C VAL A 75 12.46 2.12 -17.74
N THR A 76 13.03 3.03 -18.54
CA THR A 76 13.74 2.73 -19.80
C THR A 76 15.24 2.87 -19.61
#